data_AF-A0AAT9FK17-F1
#
_entry.id   AF-A0AAT9FK17-F1
#
_cell.length_a   1.000
_cell.length_b   1.000
_cell.length_c   1.000
_cell.angle_alpha   90.00
_cell.angle_beta   90.00
_cell.angle_gamma   90.00
#
_symmetry.space_group_name_H-M   'P 1'
#
loop_
_entity.id
_entity.type
_entity.pdbx_description
1 polymer ?
#
loop_
_entity_poly.entity_id
_entity_poly.type
_entity_poly.pdbx_seq_one_letter_code
_entity_poly.pdbx_strand_id
1 'polypeptide(L)'
;MFKTTLTAPHRIDIELDGKIEKEEMRSILTELLAKTGHIENGLMLYRIKNLKFPSIGALAVEFSMIPQLFKIIPKFKRAAVLADQEWVRRVSELEGKLFPGLEIKAWESHEEDKAEAWLTSP
;
A
#
# COMPACT_ATOMS: atom_id res chain seq x y z
N MET A 1 -13.11 -6.29 -0.96
CA MET A 1 -12.32 -7.47 -1.44
C MET A 1 -10.89 -7.02 -1.67
N PHE A 2 -9.93 -7.90 -1.41
CA PHE A 2 -8.51 -7.61 -1.64
C PHE A 2 -7.80 -8.78 -2.32
N LYS A 3 -6.67 -8.50 -2.95
CA LYS A 3 -5.76 -9.49 -3.52
C LYS A 3 -4.32 -9.02 -3.41
N THR A 4 -3.40 -9.94 -3.11
CA THR A 4 -1.95 -9.65 -3.09
C THR A 4 -1.19 -10.64 -3.98
N THR A 5 -0.33 -10.12 -4.86
CA THR A 5 0.39 -10.91 -5.86
C THR A 5 1.87 -10.56 -5.85
N LEU A 6 2.77 -11.55 -5.72
CA LEU A 6 4.20 -11.36 -5.97
C LEU A 6 4.42 -11.36 -7.49
N THR A 7 4.67 -10.19 -8.05
CA THR A 7 4.85 -10.00 -9.50
C THR A 7 6.31 -10.15 -9.93
N ALA A 8 7.25 -9.91 -9.00
CA ALA A 8 8.68 -10.14 -9.20
C ALA A 8 9.34 -10.51 -7.86
N PRO A 9 10.60 -10.98 -7.84
CA PRO A 9 11.30 -11.36 -6.60
C PRO A 9 11.38 -10.26 -5.53
N HIS A 10 11.26 -8.99 -5.94
CA HIS A 10 11.30 -7.82 -5.06
C HIS A 10 10.08 -6.90 -5.27
N ARG A 11 8.97 -7.42 -5.80
CA ARG A 11 7.77 -6.62 -6.07
C ARG A 11 6.48 -7.33 -5.66
N ILE A 12 5.63 -6.59 -4.96
CA ILE A 12 4.29 -7.02 -4.61
C ILE A 12 3.24 -6.02 -5.10
N ASP A 13 2.18 -6.56 -5.71
CA ASP A 13 1.03 -5.81 -6.18
C ASP A 13 -0.16 -6.12 -5.27
N ILE A 14 -0.88 -5.07 -4.88
CA ILE A 14 -1.98 -5.12 -3.93
C ILE A 14 -3.19 -4.46 -4.57
N GLU A 15 -4.27 -5.21 -4.73
CA GLU A 15 -5.54 -4.72 -5.24
C GLU A 15 -6.53 -4.61 -4.08
N LEU A 16 -7.12 -3.43 -3.90
CA LEU A 16 -8.12 -3.13 -2.89
C LEU A 16 -9.38 -2.61 -3.57
N ASP A 17 -10.53 -3.24 -3.34
CA ASP A 17 -11.81 -2.78 -3.88
C ASP A 17 -12.89 -2.70 -2.80
N GLY A 18 -13.48 -1.51 -2.66
CA GLY A 18 -14.63 -1.24 -1.82
C GLY A 18 -14.27 -0.86 -0.39
N LYS A 19 -15.09 -1.30 0.57
CA LYS A 19 -14.85 -1.07 2.00
C LYS A 19 -13.83 -2.10 2.50
N ILE A 20 -12.80 -1.64 3.18
CA ILE A 20 -11.85 -2.51 3.87
C ILE A 20 -12.15 -2.43 5.36
N GLU A 21 -12.56 -3.55 5.94
CA GLU A 21 -12.79 -3.66 7.38
C GLU A 21 -11.52 -4.08 8.13
N LYS A 22 -11.56 -4.05 9.46
CA LYS A 22 -10.41 -4.32 10.33
C LYS A 22 -9.84 -5.71 10.10
N GLU A 23 -10.70 -6.70 9.97
CA GLU A 23 -10.34 -8.10 9.76
C GLU A 23 -9.68 -8.30 8.39
N GLU A 24 -10.21 -7.64 7.35
CA GLU A 24 -9.60 -7.64 6.02
C GLU A 24 -8.21 -6.99 6.04
N MET A 25 -8.04 -5.86 6.73
CA MET A 25 -6.74 -5.20 6.88
C MET A 25 -5.71 -6.09 7.59
N ARG A 26 -6.13 -6.79 8.65
CA ARG A 26 -5.27 -7.76 9.34
C ARG A 26 -4.85 -8.90 8.42
N SER A 27 -5.77 -9.42 7.60
CA SER A 27 -5.47 -10.47 6.64
C SER A 27 -4.49 -9.99 5.56
N ILE A 28 -4.68 -8.77 5.04
CA ILE A 28 -3.74 -8.15 4.11
C ILE A 28 -2.33 -8.09 4.70
N LEU A 29 -2.17 -7.54 5.91
CA LEU A 29 -0.86 -7.39 6.54
C LEU A 29 -0.20 -8.75 6.86
N THR A 30 -1.00 -9.74 7.25
CA THR A 30 -0.50 -11.11 7.48
C THR A 30 -0.01 -11.74 6.18
N GLU A 31 -0.76 -11.60 5.08
CA GLU A 31 -0.33 -12.07 3.77
C GLU A 31 0.92 -11.36 3.27
N LEU A 32 0.99 -10.03 3.44
CA LEU A 32 2.17 -9.25 3.08
C LEU A 32 3.38 -9.74 3.86
N LEU A 33 3.30 -9.88 5.19
CA LEU A 33 4.40 -10.41 6.01
C LEU A 33 4.87 -11.79 5.54
N ALA A 34 3.94 -12.70 5.24
CA ALA A 34 4.26 -14.05 4.78
C ALA A 34 4.93 -14.03 3.39
N LYS A 35 4.40 -13.27 2.44
CA LYS A 35 4.89 -13.19 1.05
C LYS A 35 6.19 -12.41 0.91
N THR A 36 6.40 -11.40 1.76
CA THR A 36 7.50 -10.43 1.62
C THR A 36 8.60 -10.65 2.67
N GLY A 37 8.54 -11.77 3.40
CA GLY A 37 9.50 -12.16 4.43
C GLY A 37 10.96 -11.95 4.03
N HIS A 38 11.28 -12.32 2.79
CA HIS A 38 12.62 -12.37 2.19
C HIS A 38 12.98 -11.15 1.33
N ILE A 39 12.09 -10.17 1.18
CA ILE A 39 12.32 -9.01 0.31
C ILE A 39 13.17 -7.97 1.04
N GLU A 40 14.15 -7.44 0.31
CA GLU A 40 14.93 -6.25 0.68
C GLU A 40 14.84 -5.24 -0.47
N ASN A 41 14.74 -3.94 -0.15
CA ASN A 41 14.61 -2.85 -1.13
C ASN A 41 13.48 -3.05 -2.15
N GLY A 42 12.37 -3.63 -1.70
CA GLY A 42 11.23 -3.99 -2.52
C GLY A 42 10.42 -2.82 -3.05
N LEU A 43 9.55 -3.14 -4.00
CA LEU A 43 8.59 -2.25 -4.64
C LEU A 43 7.17 -2.69 -4.33
N MET A 44 6.28 -1.73 -4.07
CA MET A 44 4.85 -1.98 -3.88
C MET A 44 4.04 -1.23 -4.92
N LEU A 45 3.05 -1.89 -5.51
CA LEU A 45 2.02 -1.22 -6.32
C LEU A 45 0.64 -1.48 -5.73
N TYR A 46 -0.04 -0.41 -5.30
CA TYR A 46 -1.42 -0.45 -4.83
C TYR A 46 -2.36 -0.02 -5.94
N ARG A 47 -3.38 -0.83 -6.22
CA ARG A 47 -4.53 -0.47 -7.06
C ARG A 47 -5.76 -0.39 -6.16
N ILE A 48 -6.26 0.81 -5.92
CA ILE A 48 -7.35 1.09 -4.99
C ILE A 48 -8.57 1.57 -5.78
N LYS A 49 -9.68 0.85 -5.65
CA LYS A 49 -10.96 1.17 -6.27
C LYS A 49 -12.04 1.33 -5.20
N ASN A 50 -12.90 2.33 -5.39
CA ASN A 50 -14.12 2.52 -4.57
C ASN A 50 -13.87 2.53 -3.05
N LEU A 51 -12.69 2.99 -2.59
CA LEU A 51 -12.38 2.99 -1.18
C LEU A 51 -13.34 3.91 -0.44
N LYS A 52 -14.03 3.41 0.57
CA LYS A 52 -14.92 4.25 1.38
C LYS A 52 -14.06 5.05 2.36
N PHE A 53 -14.39 6.33 2.53
CA PHE A 53 -13.72 7.18 3.51
C PHE A 53 -13.74 6.49 4.88
N PRO A 54 -12.59 6.36 5.56
CA PRO A 54 -12.55 5.74 6.87
C PRO A 54 -13.46 6.52 7.82
N SER A 55 -14.36 5.83 8.52
CA SER A 55 -15.01 6.44 9.67
C SER A 55 -13.93 6.74 10.73
N ILE A 56 -14.13 7.74 11.59
CA ILE A 56 -13.15 8.11 12.63
C ILE A 56 -12.72 6.90 13.50
N GLY A 57 -13.58 5.88 13.64
CA GLY A 57 -13.25 4.62 14.32
C GLY A 57 -12.21 3.74 13.60
N ALA A 58 -12.00 3.91 12.30
CA ALA A 58 -10.98 3.21 11.53
C ALA A 58 -9.56 3.72 11.83
N LEU A 59 -9.39 4.96 12.29
CA LEU A 59 -8.08 5.50 12.72
C LEU A 59 -7.52 4.70 13.92
N ALA A 60 -8.35 4.36 14.90
CA ALA A 60 -7.93 3.51 16.04
C ALA A 60 -7.52 2.09 15.60
N VAL A 61 -8.11 1.60 14.51
CA VAL A 61 -7.73 0.33 13.90
C VAL A 61 -6.39 0.44 13.19
N GLU A 62 -6.14 1.52 12.44
CA GLU A 62 -4.84 1.82 11.83
C GLU A 62 -3.72 1.84 12.88
N PHE A 63 -3.93 2.49 14.04
CA PHE A 63 -2.94 2.47 15.14
C PHE A 63 -2.58 1.06 15.63
N SER A 64 -3.54 0.13 15.67
CA SER A 64 -3.28 -1.25 16.08
C SER A 64 -2.43 -2.04 15.07
N MET A 65 -2.38 -1.56 13.83
CA MET A 65 -1.64 -2.18 12.73
C MET A 65 -0.22 -1.62 12.59
N ILE A 66 0.07 -0.46 13.20
CA ILE A 66 1.40 0.19 13.20
C ILE A 66 2.54 -0.79 13.53
N PRO A 67 2.47 -1.67 14.55
CA PRO A 67 3.55 -2.62 14.83
C PRO A 67 3.83 -3.60 13.69
N GLN A 68 2.82 -3.97 12.90
CA GLN A 68 2.99 -4.85 11.74
C GLN A 68 3.56 -4.07 10.56
N LEU A 69 3.10 -2.83 10.34
CA LEU A 69 3.65 -1.94 9.33
C LEU A 69 5.14 -1.70 9.55
N PHE A 70 5.60 -1.47 10.79
CA PHE A 70 7.03 -1.34 11.10
C PHE A 70 7.88 -2.57 10.78
N LYS A 71 7.27 -3.76 10.62
CA LYS A 71 7.98 -4.98 10.19
C LYS A 71 8.02 -5.13 8.66
N ILE A 72 7.04 -4.56 7.97
CA ILE A 72 6.86 -4.67 6.52
C ILE A 72 7.60 -3.52 5.83
N ILE A 73 7.31 -2.29 6.23
CA ILE A 73 7.71 -1.07 5.53
C ILE A 73 9.23 -0.93 5.34
N PRO A 74 10.11 -1.26 6.31
CA PRO A 74 11.56 -1.17 6.10
C PRO A 74 12.10 -2.04 4.96
N LYS A 75 11.31 -3.01 4.48
CA LYS A 75 11.69 -3.88 3.36
C LYS A 75 11.47 -3.23 2.01
N PHE A 76 10.76 -2.10 1.95
CA PHE A 76 10.34 -1.46 0.72
C PHE A 76 10.95 -0.06 0.59
N LYS A 77 11.43 0.25 -0.61
CA LYS A 77 11.97 1.59 -0.93
C LYS A 77 10.94 2.50 -1.56
N ARG A 78 9.99 1.94 -2.33
CA ARG A 78 8.99 2.69 -3.07
C ARG A 78 7.63 2.00 -3.06
N ALA A 79 6.58 2.79 -2.92
CA ALA A 79 5.20 2.39 -3.11
C ALA A 79 4.51 3.34 -4.09
N ALA A 80 3.95 2.79 -5.17
CA ALA A 80 3.08 3.52 -6.07
C ALA A 80 1.62 3.21 -5.73
N VAL A 81 0.76 4.23 -5.75
CA VAL A 81 -0.66 4.11 -5.41
C VAL A 81 -1.50 4.61 -6.58
N LEU A 82 -2.33 3.75 -7.15
CA LEU A 82 -3.30 4.08 -8.18
C LEU A 82 -4.68 4.16 -7.53
N ALA A 83 -5.27 5.36 -7.50
CA ALA A 83 -6.59 5.58 -6.94
C ALA A 83 -7.31 6.73 -7.64
N ASP A 84 -8.56 6.52 -8.05
CA ASP A 84 -9.41 7.57 -8.63
C ASP A 84 -9.77 8.66 -7.61
N GLN A 85 -9.77 8.31 -6.33
CA GLN A 85 -10.25 9.16 -5.25
C GLN A 85 -9.12 10.04 -4.71
N GLU A 86 -9.27 11.36 -4.85
CA GLU A 86 -8.23 12.34 -4.49
C GLU A 86 -7.81 12.28 -3.02
N TRP A 87 -8.75 12.02 -2.10
CA TRP A 87 -8.45 11.92 -0.67
C TRP A 87 -7.50 10.75 -0.36
N VAL A 88 -7.61 9.64 -1.10
CA VAL A 88 -6.72 8.48 -0.95
C VAL A 88 -5.30 8.88 -1.35
N ARG A 89 -5.16 9.54 -2.50
CA ARG A 89 -3.86 10.00 -3.01
C ARG A 89 -3.15 10.92 -2.00
N ARG A 90 -3.88 11.90 -1.44
CA ARG A 90 -3.34 12.85 -0.45
C ARG A 90 -2.91 12.17 0.85
N VAL A 91 -3.69 11.21 1.35
CA VAL A 91 -3.34 10.49 2.60
C VAL A 91 -2.11 9.62 2.39
N SER A 92 -2.04 8.88 1.28
CA SER A 92 -0.88 8.02 0.96
C SER A 92 0.43 8.81 0.91
N GLU A 93 0.43 10.01 0.33
CA GLU A 93 1.62 10.88 0.29
C GLU A 93 2.02 11.43 1.67
N LEU A 94 1.04 11.70 2.54
CA LEU A 94 1.31 12.14 3.91
C LEU A 94 1.89 11.01 4.78
N GLU A 95 1.40 9.78 4.61
CA GLU A 95 1.91 8.61 5.33
C GLU A 95 3.37 8.29 4.99
N GLY A 96 3.84 8.58 3.76
CA GLY A 96 5.24 8.46 3.39
C GLY A 96 6.19 9.27 4.30
N LYS A 97 5.71 10.34 4.94
CA LYS A 97 6.51 11.12 5.92
C LYS A 97 6.64 10.44 7.28
N LEU A 98 5.73 9.52 7.61
CA LEU A 98 5.75 8.75 8.86
C LEU A 98 6.67 7.54 8.79
N PHE A 99 7.01 7.08 7.58
CA PHE A 99 7.80 5.89 7.35
C PHE A 99 9.17 6.22 6.72
N PRO A 100 10.24 6.37 7.54
CA PRO A 100 11.56 6.69 7.03
C PRO A 100 12.03 5.63 6.03
N GLY A 101 12.55 6.06 4.87
CA GLY A 101 13.11 5.19 3.85
C GLY A 101 12.11 4.63 2.83
N LEU A 102 10.81 4.92 2.97
CA LEU A 102 9.79 4.58 1.98
C LEU A 102 9.32 5.84 1.23
N GLU A 103 9.57 5.89 -0.08
CA GLU A 103 8.96 6.90 -0.94
C GLU A 103 7.58 6.43 -1.39
N ILE A 104 6.56 7.28 -1.22
CA ILE A 104 5.20 7.00 -1.68
C ILE A 104 4.78 8.07 -2.68
N LYS A 105 4.22 7.65 -3.82
CA LYS A 105 3.58 8.55 -4.78
C LYS A 105 2.26 7.98 -5.26
N ALA A 106 1.34 8.87 -5.59
CA ALA A 106 0.01 8.49 -6.02
C ALA A 106 -0.35 9.06 -7.40
N TRP A 107 -1.18 8.32 -8.12
CA TRP A 107 -1.66 8.61 -9.47
C TRP A 107 -3.14 8.27 -9.59
N GLU A 108 -3.80 8.83 -10.60
CA GLU A 108 -5.13 8.37 -10.98
C GLU A 108 -5.07 6.97 -11.59
N SER A 109 -6.16 6.18 -11.48
CA SER A 109 -6.11 4.79 -11.93
C SER A 109 -5.86 4.64 -13.44
N HIS A 110 -6.16 5.68 -14.24
CA HIS A 110 -5.87 5.70 -15.67
C HIS A 110 -4.40 6.02 -16.00
N GLU A 111 -3.60 6.42 -15.02
CA GLU A 111 -2.18 6.78 -15.19
C GLU A 111 -1.23 5.64 -14.78
N GLU A 112 -1.69 4.40 -14.85
CA GLU A 112 -0.92 3.20 -14.48
C GLU A 112 0.46 3.16 -15.14
N ASP A 113 0.57 3.50 -16.42
CA ASP A 113 1.86 3.55 -17.13
C ASP A 113 2.87 4.51 -16.49
N LYS A 114 2.40 5.66 -15.96
CA LYS A 114 3.27 6.64 -15.29
C LYS A 114 3.70 6.14 -13.92
N ALA A 115 2.78 5.51 -13.19
CA ALA A 115 3.05 4.93 -11.88
C ALA A 115 4.08 3.79 -11.99
N GLU A 116 3.90 2.91 -12.97
CA GLU A 116 4.83 1.81 -13.30
C GLU A 116 6.22 2.35 -13.64
N ALA A 117 6.30 3.32 -14.56
CA ALA A 117 7.57 3.91 -14.98
C ALA A 117 8.34 4.55 -13.80
N TRP A 118 7.64 5.24 -12.89
CA TRP A 118 8.27 5.78 -11.70
C TRP A 118 8.69 4.68 -10.71
N LEU A 119 7.82 3.70 -10.46
CA LEU A 119 8.06 2.65 -9.47
C LEU A 119 9.30 1.84 -9.80
N THR A 120 9.49 1.51 -11.08
CA THR A 120 10.62 0.71 -11.57
C THR A 120 11.82 1.53 -12.01
N SER A 121 11.76 2.86 -11.89
CA SER A 121 12.92 3.71 -12.21
C SER A 121 14.12 3.34 -11.32
N PRO A 122 15.37 3.48 -11.81
CA PRO A 122 16.56 3.15 -11.03
C PRO A 122 16.65 3.86 -9.67
#